data_AF-A0A1I4ULK1-F1
#
_entry.id   AF-A0A1I4ULK1-F1
#
_cell.length_a   1.000
_cell.length_b   1.000
_cell.length_c   1.000
_cell.angle_alpha   90.00
_cell.angle_beta   90.00
_cell.angle_gamma   90.00
#
_symmetry.space_group_name_H-M   'P 1'
#
loop_
_entity.id
_entity.type
_entity.pdbx_description
1 polymer ?
#
loop_
_entity_poly.entity_id
_entity_poly.type
_entity_poly.pdbx_seq_one_letter_code
_entity_poly.pdbx_strand_id
1 'polypeptide(L)' 'MIPKKRDSLKGNADMDWGLYRYRHRVENVFARLKQYRAIATRYDKLKRNYESMVAMACGYLWLSM' A
#
# COMPACT_ATOMS: atom_id res chain seq x y z
N MET A 1 -6.79 0.32 10.81
CA MET A 1 -6.98 1.11 12.05
C MET A 1 -5.92 2.21 12.08
N ILE A 2 -6.29 3.47 12.19
CA ILE A 2 -5.35 4.61 12.23
C ILE A 2 -5.25 5.08 13.69
N PRO A 3 -4.05 5.15 14.29
CA PRO A 3 -3.86 5.66 15.64
C PRO A 3 -4.43 7.05 15.76
N LYS A 4 -5.20 7.28 16.82
CA LYS A 4 -5.60 8.64 17.17
C LYS A 4 -4.35 9.44 17.53
N LYS A 5 -4.42 10.74 17.25
CA LYS A 5 -3.39 11.71 17.62
C LYS A 5 -3.12 11.60 19.13
N ARG A 6 -1.85 11.74 19.53
CA ARG A 6 -1.44 11.52 20.93
C ARG A 6 -2.25 12.35 21.94
N ASP A 7 -2.65 13.56 21.57
CA ASP A 7 -3.39 14.49 22.44
C ASP A 7 -4.91 14.28 22.39
N SER A 8 -5.39 13.14 21.85
CA SER A 8 -6.82 12.83 21.79
C SER A 8 -7.34 12.42 23.17
N LEU A 9 -8.50 12.96 23.55
CA LEU A 9 -9.22 12.62 24.78
C LEU A 9 -9.62 11.13 24.86
N LYS A 10 -9.74 10.45 23.72
CA LYS A 10 -9.97 8.99 23.65
C LYS A 10 -8.67 8.29 23.29
N GLY A 11 -8.26 7.34 24.12
CA GLY A 11 -7.10 6.48 23.87
C GLY A 11 -7.30 5.49 22.70
N ASN A 12 -6.22 4.76 22.39
CA ASN A 12 -6.16 3.69 21.39
C ASN A 12 -6.22 2.30 22.07
N ALA A 13 -7.03 2.14 23.13
CA ALA A 13 -7.08 0.91 23.93
C ALA A 13 -7.50 -0.32 23.12
N ASP A 14 -8.41 -0.12 22.14
CA ASP A 14 -8.91 -1.19 21.28
C ASP A 14 -7.98 -1.50 20.09
N MET A 15 -6.80 -0.86 20.01
CA MET A 15 -5.91 -0.99 18.87
C MET A 15 -4.93 -2.14 19.02
N ASP A 16 -4.98 -3.08 18.09
CA ASP A 16 -3.94 -4.09 17.93
C ASP A 16 -2.69 -3.47 17.31
N TRP A 17 -1.70 -3.19 18.16
CA TRP A 17 -0.40 -2.67 17.75
C TRP A 17 0.42 -3.67 16.93
N GLY A 18 0.21 -4.97 17.12
CA GLY A 18 0.82 -6.02 16.31
C GLY A 18 0.33 -5.93 14.86
N LEU A 19 -0.99 -5.87 14.67
CA LEU A 19 -1.59 -5.67 13.36
C LEU A 19 -1.20 -4.32 12.73
N TYR A 20 -1.16 -3.25 13.52
CA TYR A 20 -0.72 -1.94 13.05
C TYR A 20 0.73 -1.95 12.56
N ARG A 21 1.61 -2.74 13.17
CA ARG A 21 3.01 -2.88 12.75
C ARG A 21 3.12 -3.38 11.31
N TYR A 22 2.29 -4.34 10.89
CA TYR A 22 2.32 -4.87 9.53
C TYR A 22 1.92 -3.86 8.45
N ARG A 23 1.29 -2.75 8.82
CA ARG A 23 0.88 -1.69 7.88
C ARG A 23 2.05 -1.12 7.08
N HIS A 24 3.24 -1.03 7.68
CA HIS A 24 4.43 -0.52 6.99
C HIS A 24 4.79 -1.39 5.78
N ARG A 25 4.52 -2.71 5.82
CA ARG A 25 4.83 -3.60 4.70
C ARG A 25 3.96 -3.28 3.49
N VAL A 26 2.67 -3.06 3.74
CA VAL A 26 1.71 -2.65 2.71
C VAL A 26 2.10 -1.30 2.12
N GLU A 27 2.45 -0.32 2.96
CA GLU A 27 2.89 1.00 2.50
C GLU A 27 4.18 0.94 1.66
N ASN A 28 5.14 0.10 2.05
CA ASN A 28 6.37 -0.12 1.29
C ASN A 28 6.10 -0.70 -0.10
N VAL A 29 5.16 -1.66 -0.22
CA VAL A 29 4.76 -2.21 -1.52
C VAL A 29 4.15 -1.11 -2.40
N PHE A 30 3.26 -0.27 -1.85
CA PHE A 30 2.69 0.85 -2.59
C PHE A 30 3.73 1.92 -2.98
N ALA A 31 4.72 2.17 -2.12
CA ALA A 31 5.83 3.06 -2.45
C ALA A 31 6.64 2.54 -3.64
N ARG A 32 6.93 1.23 -3.68
CA ARG A 32 7.61 0.59 -4.82
C ARG A 32 6.75 0.58 -6.08
N LEU A 33 5.45 0.30 -5.96
CA LEU A 33 4.52 0.38 -7.11
C LEU A 33 4.49 1.78 -7.73
N LYS A 34 4.59 2.83 -6.91
CA LYS A 34 4.64 4.23 -7.39
C LYS A 34 5.95 4.60 -8.10
N GLN A 35 7.02 3.80 -7.99
CA GLN A 35 8.24 4.02 -8.79
C GLN A 35 8.00 3.74 -10.28
N TYR A 36 7.07 2.83 -10.60
CA TYR A 36 6.65 2.58 -11.97
C TYR A 36 5.77 3.74 -12.45
N ARG A 37 6.37 4.65 -13.21
CA ARG A 37 5.69 5.85 -13.74
C ARG A 37 4.35 5.51 -14.42
N ALA A 38 4.31 4.44 -15.21
CA ALA A 38 3.10 4.01 -15.91
C ALA A 38 1.92 3.67 -14.96
N ILE A 39 2.22 3.08 -13.81
CA ILE A 39 1.24 2.78 -12.76
C ILE A 39 0.88 4.06 -12.00
N ALA A 40 1.88 4.84 -11.59
CA ALA A 40 1.69 6.04 -10.79
C ALA A 40 0.84 7.11 -11.50
N THR A 41 1.05 7.33 -12.79
CA THR A 41 0.30 8.30 -13.59
C THR A 41 -0.93 7.71 -14.27
N ARG A 42 -1.17 6.41 -14.11
CA ARG A 42 -2.27 5.67 -14.75
C ARG A 42 -2.34 5.94 -16.26
N TYR A 43 -1.25 5.64 -16.98
CA TYR A 43 -1.20 5.88 -18.43
C TYR A 43 -2.19 5.03 -19.24
N ASP A 44 -2.52 3.84 -18.75
CA ASP A 44 -3.50 2.98 -19.40
C ASP A 44 -4.91 3.58 -19.36
N LYS A 45 -5.49 3.79 -20.54
CA LYS A 45 -6.87 4.26 -20.71
C LYS A 45 -7.89 3.17 -20.34
N LEU A 46 -7.56 1.91 -20.65
CA LEU A 46 -8.43 0.76 -20.40
C LEU A 46 -8.16 0.19 -19.02
N LYS A 47 -9.23 0.01 -18.23
CA LYS A 47 -9.16 -0.58 -16.89
C LYS A 47 -8.44 -1.95 -16.89
N ARG A 48 -8.74 -2.81 -17.86
CA ARG A 48 -8.13 -4.15 -18.00
C ARG A 48 -6.62 -4.10 -18.16
N ASN A 49 -6.12 -3.14 -18.93
CA ASN A 49 -4.67 -3.01 -19.17
C ASN A 49 -3.97 -2.52 -17.90
N TYR A 50 -4.56 -1.53 -17.23
CA TYR A 50 -4.06 -1.04 -15.95
C TYR A 50 -4.00 -2.15 -14.89
N GLU A 51 -5.06 -2.95 -14.78
CA GLU A 51 -5.10 -4.10 -13.85
C GLU A 51 -4.01 -5.12 -14.18
N SER A 52 -3.78 -5.39 -15.47
CA SER A 52 -2.73 -6.32 -15.92
C SER A 52 -1.33 -5.79 -15.60
N MET A 53 -1.06 -4.49 -15.79
CA MET A 53 0.20 -3.85 -15.41
C MET A 53 0.46 -3.89 -13.90
N VAL A 54 -0.58 -3.61 -13.09
CA VAL A 54 -0.49 -3.70 -11.62
C VAL A 54 -0.22 -5.13 -11.18
N ALA A 55 -0.91 -6.12 -11.76
CA ALA A 55 -0.71 -7.53 -11.45
C ALA A 55 0.72 -7.99 -11.78
N MET A 56 1.25 -7.61 -12.95
CA MET A 56 2.64 -7.88 -13.33
C MET A 56 3.64 -7.24 -12.36
N ALA A 57 3.45 -5.97 -11.99
CA ALA A 57 4.35 -5.30 -11.05
C ALA A 57 4.32 -5.92 -9.65
N CYS A 58 3.15 -6.34 -9.17
CA CYS A 58 3.02 -7.11 -7.93
C CYS A 58 3.74 -8.46 -8.01
N GLY A 59 3.62 -9.18 -9.14
CA GLY A 59 4.36 -10.42 -9.37
C GLY A 59 5.88 -10.23 -9.37
N TYR A 60 6.36 -9.15 -10.00
CA TYR A 60 7.78 -8.80 -10.02
C TYR A 60 8.31 -8.45 -8.63
N LEU A 61 7.52 -7.68 -7.86
CA LEU A 61 7.84 -7.35 -6.48
C LEU A 61 7.91 -8.59 -5.58
N TRP A 62 7.01 -9.56 -5.80
CA TRP A 62 7.00 -10.82 -5.05
C TRP A 62 8.18 -11.72 -5.39
N LEU A 63 8.53 -11.87 -6.67
CA LEU A 63 9.67 -12.69 -7.11
C LEU A 63 11.03 -12.08 -6.75
N SER A 64 11.09 -10.75 -6.60
CA SER A 64 12.30 -10.04 -6.21
C SER A 64 12.54 -10.02 -4.69
N MET A 65 11.64 -10.61 -3.89
CA MET A 65 11.78 -10.72 -2.43
C MET A 65 12.53 -11.98 -2.01
#